data_AF-A0A851B1M8-F1
#
_entry.id   AF-A0A851B1M8-F1
#
_cell.length_a   1.000
_cell.length_b   1.000
_cell.length_c   1.000
_cell.angle_alpha   90.00
_cell.angle_beta   90.00
_cell.angle_gamma   90.00
#
_symmetry.space_group_name_H-M   'P 1'
#
loop_
_entity.id
_entity.type
_entity.pdbx_description
1 polymer ?
#
loop_
_entity_poly.entity_id
_entity_poly.type
_entity_poly.pdbx_seq_one_letter_code
_entity_poly.pdbx_strand_id
1 'polypeptide(L)'
;ALEKKVVKSRVGEKVSLPCCHEIPSSESLHKYRVYWQKNVTDVVLAYSEGNMIFRHERYQNRTEMDLWNLTLWISPVEILDNGSYQCVVQRNSVVVCDKTIILIVTADFSKPNIMAEVSADSCESTEMVITCSSHGGFPKPKISGALNNMSVEWNASWVSMSNLSPYNVTGKLMLNVTKDVNVTCSVEYDGFAKSTSLLLKKTNNCIVPPVPPPYNVITASIIIVITFILAITLAARYLPRHVCSHCCKRQDSVGVKESMKAPVSSKGTAETSSV
;
A
#
# COMPACT_ATOMS: atom_id res chain seq x y z
N ALA A 1 10.48 10.51 43.32
CA ALA A 1 9.95 11.19 42.12
C ALA A 1 8.45 10.98 42.11
N LEU A 2 7.65 12.04 41.98
CA LEU A 2 6.18 11.91 41.94
C LEU A 2 5.80 11.15 40.66
N GLU A 3 5.25 9.95 40.81
CA GLU A 3 4.93 9.06 39.70
C GLU A 3 3.80 9.68 38.85
N LYS A 4 4.10 10.04 37.60
CA LYS A 4 3.11 10.65 36.69
C LYS A 4 2.23 9.54 36.13
N LYS A 5 0.92 9.59 36.41
CA LYS A 5 -0.04 8.61 35.86
C LYS A 5 -0.20 8.82 34.36
N VAL A 6 -0.03 7.77 33.57
CA VAL A 6 -0.25 7.79 32.12
C VAL A 6 -1.59 7.12 31.79
N VAL A 7 -2.41 7.78 30.97
CA VAL A 7 -3.68 7.25 30.45
C VAL A 7 -3.60 7.27 28.93
N LYS A 8 -4.00 6.19 28.27
CA LYS A 8 -4.05 6.09 26.81
C LYS A 8 -5.50 6.01 26.34
N SER A 9 -5.82 6.68 25.22
CA SER A 9 -7.15 6.62 24.59
C SER A 9 -7.04 6.80 23.09
N ARG A 10 -8.01 6.27 22.34
CA ARG A 10 -8.10 6.51 20.90
C ARG A 10 -8.99 7.71 20.59
N VAL A 11 -8.76 8.35 19.44
CA VAL A 11 -9.66 9.37 18.90
C VAL A 11 -11.08 8.80 18.75
N GLY A 12 -12.07 9.58 19.17
CA GLY A 12 -13.49 9.19 19.13
C GLY A 12 -13.97 8.45 20.38
N GLU A 13 -13.08 7.93 21.22
CA GLU A 13 -13.46 7.20 22.44
C GLU A 13 -13.77 8.14 23.62
N LYS A 14 -14.23 7.55 24.73
CA LYS A 14 -14.41 8.21 26.02
C LYS A 14 -13.28 7.81 26.97
N VAL A 15 -12.66 8.79 27.62
CA VAL A 15 -11.57 8.57 28.58
C VAL A 15 -11.87 9.20 29.93
N SER A 16 -11.38 8.60 31.02
CA SER A 16 -11.39 9.17 32.37
C SER A 16 -9.98 9.52 32.84
N LEU A 17 -9.85 10.70 33.46
CA LEU A 17 -8.64 11.18 34.11
C LEU A 17 -8.92 11.28 35.62
N PRO A 18 -8.38 10.35 36.44
CA PRO A 18 -8.74 10.27 37.85
C PRO A 18 -7.96 11.26 38.70
N CYS A 19 -8.66 12.01 39.55
CA CYS A 19 -8.07 12.98 40.48
C CYS A 19 -7.34 12.28 41.67
N CYS A 20 -6.79 13.03 42.62
CA CYS A 20 -6.20 12.54 43.88
C CYS A 20 -7.08 12.75 45.12
N HIS A 21 -8.33 13.19 44.95
CA HIS A 21 -9.20 13.50 46.08
C HIS A 21 -10.62 13.04 45.82
N GLU A 22 -11.23 12.51 46.87
CA GLU A 22 -12.65 12.17 46.91
C GLU A 22 -13.29 13.01 48.01
N ILE A 23 -14.44 13.59 47.71
CA ILE A 23 -15.22 14.36 48.68
C ILE A 23 -15.79 13.38 49.72
N PRO A 24 -15.54 13.57 51.03
CA PRO A 24 -16.14 12.70 52.05
C PRO A 24 -17.67 12.76 52.05
N SER A 25 -18.35 11.68 52.47
CA SER A 25 -19.83 11.59 52.49
C SER A 25 -20.49 12.57 53.43
N SER A 26 -19.76 12.96 54.47
CA SER A 26 -20.15 13.98 55.43
C SER A 26 -19.99 15.41 54.88
N GLU A 27 -19.47 15.59 53.67
CA GLU A 27 -19.15 16.88 53.08
C GLU A 27 -19.82 17.10 51.74
N SER A 28 -19.73 18.34 51.26
CA SER A 28 -20.30 18.77 49.99
C SER A 28 -19.25 19.53 49.21
N LEU A 29 -19.35 19.44 47.87
CA LEU A 29 -18.53 20.19 46.92
C LEU A 29 -18.57 21.71 47.17
N HIS A 30 -19.58 22.24 47.87
CA HIS A 30 -19.63 23.65 48.29
C HIS A 30 -18.39 24.12 49.07
N LYS A 31 -17.71 23.22 49.80
CA LYS A 31 -16.49 23.55 50.58
C LYS A 31 -15.20 23.50 49.74
N TYR A 32 -15.31 23.14 48.46
CA TYR A 32 -14.18 22.84 47.60
C TYR A 32 -14.15 23.75 46.38
N ARG A 33 -12.92 24.04 45.92
CA ARG A 33 -12.65 24.56 44.58
C ARG A 33 -11.85 23.52 43.83
N VAL A 34 -12.33 23.14 42.64
CA VAL A 34 -11.70 22.09 41.84
C VAL A 34 -11.36 22.68 40.48
N TYR A 35 -10.11 22.53 40.08
CA TYR A 35 -9.62 22.95 38.78
C TYR A 35 -9.06 21.74 38.06
N TRP A 36 -9.57 21.51 36.85
CA TRP A 36 -8.89 20.69 35.87
C TRP A 36 -8.19 21.62 34.89
N GLN A 37 -6.88 21.46 34.74
CA GLN A 37 -6.05 22.31 33.91
C GLN A 37 -5.26 21.45 32.92
N LYS A 38 -5.04 21.94 31.71
CA LYS A 38 -4.17 21.35 30.72
C LYS A 38 -2.92 22.21 30.58
N ASN A 39 -1.75 21.57 30.54
CA ASN A 39 -0.44 22.23 30.45
C ASN A 39 -0.23 23.32 31.53
N VAL A 40 -0.82 23.14 32.72
CA VAL A 40 -0.75 24.05 33.89
C VAL A 40 -1.49 25.39 33.70
N THR A 41 -1.66 25.89 32.48
CA THR A 41 -2.26 27.22 32.23
C THR A 41 -3.71 27.16 31.74
N ASP A 42 -4.07 26.13 30.99
CA ASP A 42 -5.33 26.12 30.25
C ASP A 42 -6.40 25.43 31.10
N VAL A 43 -7.24 26.22 31.78
CA VAL A 43 -8.33 25.66 32.57
C VAL A 43 -9.29 24.91 31.65
N VAL A 44 -9.46 23.62 31.86
CA VAL A 44 -10.43 22.77 31.15
C VAL A 44 -11.82 23.04 31.71
N LEU A 45 -11.95 22.91 33.03
CA LEU A 45 -13.14 23.26 33.80
C LEU A 45 -12.78 23.64 35.24
N ALA A 46 -13.68 24.38 35.89
CA ALA A 46 -13.55 24.74 37.29
C ALA A 46 -14.90 24.70 38.01
N TYR A 47 -14.86 24.23 39.25
CA TYR A 47 -15.98 24.25 40.19
C TYR A 47 -15.63 25.07 41.43
N SER A 48 -16.61 25.81 41.94
CA SER A 48 -16.56 26.52 43.21
C SER A 48 -17.96 26.61 43.79
N GLU A 49 -18.07 26.50 45.11
CA GLU A 49 -19.37 26.61 45.80
C GLU A 49 -20.42 25.66 45.21
N GLY A 50 -20.02 24.43 44.87
CA GLY A 50 -20.90 23.39 44.33
C GLY A 50 -21.31 23.58 42.87
N ASN A 51 -20.93 24.69 42.23
CA ASN A 51 -21.33 25.03 40.86
C ASN A 51 -20.13 25.04 39.92
N MET A 52 -20.38 24.71 38.65
CA MET A 52 -19.39 24.90 37.59
C MET A 52 -19.31 26.38 37.26
N ILE A 53 -18.16 26.99 37.51
CA ILE A 53 -17.94 28.42 37.29
C ILE A 53 -17.26 28.72 35.95
N PHE A 54 -16.58 27.72 35.38
CA PHE A 54 -15.88 27.86 34.11
C PHE A 54 -15.77 26.53 33.38
N ARG A 55 -15.87 26.61 32.06
CA ARG A 55 -15.53 25.53 31.14
C ARG A 55 -15.02 26.14 29.85
N HIS A 56 -13.86 25.69 29.40
CA HIS A 56 -13.29 26.16 28.16
C HIS A 56 -14.11 25.68 26.95
N GLU A 57 -14.21 26.54 25.92
CA GLU A 57 -15.07 26.32 24.73
C GLU A 57 -14.86 24.96 24.05
N ARG A 58 -13.61 24.55 23.81
CA ARG A 58 -13.25 23.24 23.23
C ARG A 58 -13.84 22.05 23.97
N TYR A 59 -14.09 22.20 25.28
CA TYR A 59 -14.56 21.13 26.15
C TYR A 59 -16.08 21.21 26.43
N GLN A 60 -16.77 22.21 25.85
CA GLN A 60 -18.23 22.27 25.91
C GLN A 60 -18.85 21.03 25.30
N ASN A 61 -19.86 20.48 25.98
CA ASN A 61 -20.55 19.23 25.61
C ASN A 61 -19.65 18.00 25.46
N ARG A 62 -18.35 18.10 25.81
CA ARG A 62 -17.37 17.01 25.70
C ARG A 62 -16.81 16.55 27.04
N THR A 63 -16.90 17.40 28.06
CA THR A 63 -16.39 17.06 29.40
C THR A 63 -17.45 17.03 30.47
N GLU A 64 -17.24 16.13 31.44
CA GLU A 64 -18.03 16.02 32.66
C GLU A 64 -17.07 15.68 33.81
N MET A 65 -17.39 16.15 35.02
CA MET A 65 -16.63 15.80 36.22
C MET A 65 -17.55 15.08 37.19
N ASP A 66 -17.09 13.94 37.68
CA ASP A 66 -17.74 13.25 38.80
C ASP A 66 -17.65 14.13 40.06
N LEU A 67 -18.80 14.48 40.65
CA LEU A 67 -18.84 15.43 41.77
C LEU A 67 -18.33 14.83 43.09
N TRP A 68 -18.10 13.52 43.12
CA TRP A 68 -17.64 12.78 44.30
C TRP A 68 -16.13 12.52 44.26
N ASN A 69 -15.65 11.80 43.24
CA ASN A 69 -14.23 11.44 43.10
C ASN A 69 -13.44 12.41 42.20
N LEU A 70 -14.09 13.46 41.69
CA LEU A 70 -13.49 14.55 40.91
C LEU A 70 -12.82 14.08 39.61
N THR A 71 -13.13 12.87 39.14
CA THR A 71 -12.63 12.33 37.88
C THR A 71 -13.20 13.12 36.71
N LEU A 72 -12.31 13.56 35.82
CA LEU A 72 -12.68 14.22 34.57
C LEU A 72 -12.93 13.17 33.49
N TRP A 73 -14.06 13.26 32.82
CA TRP A 73 -14.39 12.50 31.62
C TRP A 73 -14.26 13.39 30.39
N ILE A 74 -13.70 12.87 29.30
CA ILE A 74 -13.61 13.54 28.00
C ILE A 74 -14.17 12.59 26.93
N SER A 75 -15.13 13.06 26.12
CA SER A 75 -15.75 12.31 25.04
C SER A 75 -16.41 13.23 24.00
N PRO A 76 -16.22 13.02 22.69
CA PRO A 76 -15.20 12.15 22.10
C PRO A 76 -13.80 12.73 22.30
N VAL A 77 -12.79 11.87 22.42
CA VAL A 77 -11.37 12.28 22.48
C VAL A 77 -10.89 12.76 21.11
N GLU A 78 -10.12 13.84 21.10
CA GLU A 78 -9.45 14.40 19.91
C GLU A 78 -7.93 14.40 20.08
N ILE A 79 -7.16 14.49 18.99
CA ILE A 79 -5.68 14.56 19.04
C ILE A 79 -5.21 15.76 19.87
N LEU A 80 -5.94 16.88 19.80
CA LEU A 80 -5.64 18.08 20.58
C LEU A 80 -5.79 17.88 22.10
N ASP A 81 -6.45 16.81 22.54
CA ASP A 81 -6.54 16.49 23.96
C ASP A 81 -5.25 15.85 24.48
N ASN A 82 -4.37 15.36 23.61
CA ASN A 82 -3.05 14.84 24.00
C ASN A 82 -2.28 15.88 24.81
N GLY A 83 -1.74 15.47 25.96
CA GLY A 83 -0.94 16.34 26.82
C GLY A 83 -1.08 16.05 28.31
N SER A 84 -0.53 16.98 29.10
CA SER A 84 -0.53 16.89 30.55
C SER A 84 -1.75 17.61 31.13
N TYR A 85 -2.49 16.92 31.98
CA TYR A 85 -3.59 17.46 32.77
C TYR A 85 -3.21 17.50 34.24
N GLN A 86 -3.80 18.44 34.98
CA GLN A 86 -3.61 18.61 36.41
C GLN A 86 -4.96 18.75 37.08
N CYS A 87 -5.20 17.94 38.12
CA CYS A 87 -6.32 18.12 39.04
C CYS A 87 -5.81 18.86 40.27
N VAL A 88 -6.31 20.07 40.51
CA VAL A 88 -6.01 20.87 41.69
C VAL A 88 -7.28 21.04 42.51
N VAL A 89 -7.25 20.59 43.76
CA VAL A 89 -8.39 20.64 44.69
C VAL A 89 -7.99 21.48 45.89
N GLN A 90 -8.79 22.50 46.18
CA GLN A 90 -8.64 23.35 47.34
C GLN A 90 -9.83 23.18 48.26
N ARG A 91 -9.58 23.14 49.57
CA ARG A 91 -10.59 23.15 50.63
C ARG A 91 -10.29 24.33 51.54
N ASN A 92 -11.24 25.25 51.71
CA ASN A 92 -11.05 26.47 52.52
C ASN A 92 -9.72 27.19 52.22
N SER A 93 -9.38 27.34 50.93
CA SER A 93 -8.13 27.94 50.42
C SER A 93 -6.83 27.16 50.68
N VAL A 94 -6.90 25.94 51.21
CA VAL A 94 -5.76 25.03 51.35
C VAL A 94 -5.79 24.00 50.22
N VAL A 95 -4.68 23.84 49.48
CA VAL A 95 -4.57 22.79 48.46
C VAL A 95 -4.49 21.44 49.14
N VAL A 96 -5.48 20.59 48.90
CA VAL A 96 -5.57 19.23 49.46
C VAL A 96 -5.22 18.15 48.45
N CYS A 97 -5.15 18.50 47.16
CA CYS A 97 -4.74 17.57 46.10
C CYS A 97 -4.19 18.37 44.90
N ASP A 98 -3.05 17.91 44.40
CA ASP A 98 -2.42 18.36 43.16
C ASP A 98 -1.83 17.11 42.48
N LYS A 99 -2.48 16.67 41.39
CA LYS A 99 -2.05 15.46 40.66
C LYS A 99 -1.99 15.72 39.16
N THR A 100 -0.86 15.36 38.58
CA THR A 100 -0.63 15.37 37.15
C THR A 100 -0.96 14.01 36.51
N ILE A 101 -1.72 14.05 35.40
CA ILE A 101 -2.02 12.90 34.56
C ILE A 101 -1.59 13.22 33.12
N ILE A 102 -0.89 12.30 32.46
CA ILE A 102 -0.52 12.43 31.05
C ILE A 102 -1.52 11.64 30.22
N LEU A 103 -2.29 12.32 29.37
CA LEU A 103 -3.16 11.70 28.38
C LEU A 103 -2.39 11.56 27.06
N ILE A 104 -2.18 10.32 26.63
CA ILE A 104 -1.63 9.96 25.32
C ILE A 104 -2.80 9.57 24.41
N VAL A 105 -2.97 10.31 23.32
CA VAL A 105 -4.01 10.03 22.33
C VAL A 105 -3.40 9.30 21.14
N THR A 106 -4.13 8.32 20.60
CA THR A 106 -3.76 7.62 19.36
C THR A 106 -4.86 7.75 18.31
N ALA A 107 -4.48 7.93 17.05
CA ALA A 107 -5.38 7.82 15.90
C ALA A 107 -4.85 6.72 14.97
N ASP A 108 -5.75 5.82 14.57
CA ASP A 108 -5.39 4.71 13.70
C ASP A 108 -5.00 5.21 12.31
N PHE A 109 -3.87 4.74 11.80
CA PHE A 109 -3.49 4.91 10.42
C PHE A 109 -4.45 4.17 9.47
N SER A 110 -4.60 4.65 8.23
CA SER A 110 -5.25 3.88 7.18
C SER A 110 -4.46 2.60 6.88
N LYS A 111 -5.13 1.56 6.34
CA LYS A 111 -4.40 0.38 5.85
C LYS A 111 -3.33 0.84 4.83
N PRO A 112 -2.06 0.43 4.95
CA PRO A 112 -1.03 0.88 4.03
C PRO A 112 -1.36 0.47 2.59
N ASN A 113 -1.14 1.37 1.65
CA ASN A 113 -1.24 1.10 0.22
C ASN A 113 0.16 0.95 -0.37
N ILE A 114 0.40 -0.11 -1.15
CA ILE A 114 1.68 -0.36 -1.81
C ILE A 114 1.47 -0.19 -3.32
N MET A 115 2.23 0.73 -3.92
CA MET A 115 2.31 0.95 -5.36
C MET A 115 3.71 0.59 -5.84
N ALA A 116 3.82 0.00 -7.02
CA ALA A 116 5.09 -0.32 -7.66
C ALA A 116 5.10 0.26 -9.08
N GLU A 117 6.13 1.04 -9.37
CA GLU A 117 6.33 1.69 -10.68
C GLU A 117 7.63 1.18 -11.30
N VAL A 118 7.56 0.71 -12.54
CA VAL A 118 8.74 0.26 -13.28
C VAL A 118 9.54 1.48 -13.73
N SER A 119 10.80 1.54 -13.31
CA SER A 119 11.73 2.61 -13.71
C SER A 119 12.56 2.21 -14.93
N ALA A 120 13.01 0.95 -14.98
CA ALA A 120 13.70 0.37 -16.12
C ALA A 120 13.38 -1.14 -16.18
N ASP A 121 13.31 -1.70 -17.38
CA ASP A 121 13.05 -3.12 -17.57
C ASP A 121 14.09 -3.74 -18.51
N SER A 122 14.58 -4.92 -18.14
CA SER A 122 15.55 -5.69 -18.90
C SER A 122 15.26 -7.18 -18.74
N CYS A 123 15.88 -8.02 -19.57
CA CYS A 123 15.70 -9.47 -19.46
C CYS A 123 16.19 -10.06 -18.14
N GLU A 124 17.20 -9.44 -17.53
CA GLU A 124 17.82 -9.95 -16.32
C GLU A 124 17.07 -9.47 -15.07
N SER A 125 16.73 -8.18 -15.03
CA SER A 125 16.06 -7.54 -13.91
C SER A 125 15.11 -6.42 -14.33
N THR A 126 14.02 -6.27 -13.58
CA THR A 126 13.14 -5.10 -13.64
C THR A 126 13.44 -4.19 -12.45
N GLU A 127 13.85 -2.96 -12.70
CA GLU A 127 14.06 -1.94 -11.67
C GLU A 127 12.72 -1.29 -11.34
N MET A 128 12.34 -1.33 -10.06
CA MET A 128 11.06 -0.82 -9.57
C MET A 128 11.25 0.16 -8.42
N VAL A 129 10.45 1.23 -8.43
CA VAL A 129 10.27 2.12 -7.30
C VAL A 129 8.97 1.71 -6.61
N ILE A 130 9.08 1.26 -5.38
CA ILE A 130 7.96 0.86 -4.55
C ILE A 130 7.66 1.99 -3.58
N THR A 131 6.41 2.42 -3.57
CA THR A 131 5.90 3.43 -2.66
C THR A 131 4.87 2.78 -1.73
N CYS A 132 5.11 2.87 -0.42
CA CYS A 132 4.15 2.51 0.60
C CYS A 132 3.60 3.78 1.26
N SER A 133 2.28 3.97 1.28
CA SER A 133 1.64 5.15 1.88
C SER A 133 0.55 4.78 2.88
N SER A 134 0.43 5.59 3.93
CA SER A 134 -0.65 5.50 4.92
C SER A 134 -0.96 6.88 5.52
N HIS A 135 -2.20 7.09 5.96
CA HIS A 135 -2.72 8.43 6.21
C HIS A 135 -3.49 8.54 7.53
N GLY A 136 -3.58 9.76 8.05
CA GLY A 136 -4.52 10.17 9.09
C GLY A 136 -4.22 9.67 10.51
N GLY A 137 -3.05 9.07 10.77
CA GLY A 137 -2.75 8.47 12.06
C GLY A 137 -1.96 9.37 13.01
N PHE A 138 -1.93 9.01 14.29
CA PHE A 138 -1.22 9.74 15.35
C PHE A 138 -0.85 8.76 16.47
N PRO A 139 0.34 8.86 17.12
CA PRO A 139 1.39 9.86 16.93
C PRO A 139 2.23 9.62 15.66
N LYS A 140 3.36 10.32 15.53
CA LYS A 140 4.32 10.13 14.43
C LYS A 140 4.69 8.64 14.28
N PRO A 141 4.55 8.04 13.09
CA PRO A 141 4.76 6.61 12.90
C PRO A 141 6.21 6.28 12.52
N LYS A 142 6.52 4.98 12.56
CA LYS A 142 7.68 4.37 11.91
C LYS A 142 7.21 3.46 10.79
N ILE A 143 7.90 3.47 9.65
CA ILE A 143 7.70 2.46 8.60
C ILE A 143 8.75 1.37 8.78
N SER A 144 8.30 0.12 8.75
CA SER A 144 9.12 -1.07 8.65
C SER A 144 8.58 -1.97 7.55
N GLY A 145 9.32 -3.02 7.19
CA GLY A 145 8.86 -3.96 6.20
C GLY A 145 9.88 -5.04 5.91
N ALA A 146 9.51 -5.92 5.00
CA ALA A 146 10.36 -7.04 4.61
C ALA A 146 10.21 -7.37 3.12
N LEU A 147 11.28 -7.94 2.56
CA LEU A 147 11.31 -8.54 1.23
C LEU A 147 11.56 -10.03 1.42
N ASN A 148 10.59 -10.89 1.06
CA ASN A 148 10.68 -12.34 1.28
C ASN A 148 11.12 -12.69 2.73
N ASN A 149 10.55 -12.01 3.72
CA ASN A 149 10.85 -12.12 5.16
C ASN A 149 12.20 -11.54 5.63
N MET A 150 12.99 -10.92 4.74
CA MET A 150 14.19 -10.18 5.14
C MET A 150 13.85 -8.71 5.39
N SER A 151 14.16 -8.21 6.59
CA SER A 151 13.89 -6.82 6.95
C SER A 151 14.56 -5.83 6.01
N VAL A 152 13.84 -4.78 5.62
CA VAL A 152 14.37 -3.72 4.77
C VAL A 152 14.10 -2.34 5.38
N GLU A 153 15.03 -1.42 5.17
CA GLU A 153 14.87 -0.03 5.54
C GLU A 153 14.18 0.74 4.41
N TRP A 154 13.10 1.43 4.75
CA TRP A 154 12.36 2.27 3.82
C TRP A 154 12.87 3.70 3.90
N ASN A 155 13.03 4.36 2.75
CA ASN A 155 13.23 5.80 2.72
C ASN A 155 11.91 6.50 3.07
N ALA A 156 11.68 6.69 4.36
CA ALA A 156 10.42 7.17 4.92
C ALA A 156 10.40 8.69 5.08
N SER A 157 9.30 9.30 4.67
CA SER A 157 8.96 10.68 4.95
C SER A 157 7.56 10.76 5.56
N TRP A 158 7.33 11.77 6.38
CA TRP A 158 6.03 12.03 7.00
C TRP A 158 5.69 13.51 6.90
N VAL A 159 4.41 13.81 6.75
CA VAL A 159 3.88 15.16 6.64
C VAL A 159 2.79 15.33 7.70
N SER A 160 2.84 16.45 8.41
CA SER A 160 1.79 16.87 9.34
C SER A 160 1.78 18.39 9.42
N MET A 161 0.63 18.97 9.74
CA MET A 161 0.48 20.43 9.92
C MET A 161 1.14 20.94 11.20
N SER A 162 1.13 20.14 12.25
CA SER A 162 1.70 20.47 13.55
C SER A 162 2.05 19.20 14.33
N ASN A 163 2.63 19.34 15.52
CA ASN A 163 2.88 18.20 16.41
C ASN A 163 1.60 17.60 17.04
N LEU A 164 0.45 18.26 16.91
CA LEU A 164 -0.86 17.81 17.41
C LEU A 164 -1.87 17.67 16.27
N SER A 165 -1.39 17.32 15.08
CA SER A 165 -2.21 17.02 13.90
C SER A 165 -1.94 15.59 13.42
N PRO A 166 -2.88 14.99 12.67
CA PRO A 166 -2.64 13.69 12.05
C PRO A 166 -1.40 13.69 11.15
N TYR A 167 -0.75 12.53 11.04
CA TYR A 167 0.40 12.28 10.19
C TYR A 167 -0.02 11.47 8.96
N ASN A 168 0.55 11.85 7.82
CA ASN A 168 0.60 11.04 6.61
C ASN A 168 2.03 10.56 6.43
N VAL A 169 2.23 9.30 6.09
CA VAL A 169 3.55 8.68 5.96
C VAL A 169 3.69 8.00 4.61
N THR A 170 4.87 8.18 4.00
CA THR A 170 5.23 7.59 2.71
C THR A 170 6.63 7.02 2.79
N GLY A 171 6.77 5.73 2.57
CA GLY A 171 8.05 5.02 2.43
C GLY A 171 8.33 4.72 0.97
N LYS A 172 9.57 4.95 0.52
CA LYS A 172 10.04 4.54 -0.81
C LYS A 172 11.16 3.51 -0.71
N LEU A 173 11.15 2.56 -1.64
CA LEU A 173 12.16 1.52 -1.77
C LEU A 173 12.46 1.27 -3.24
N MET A 174 13.74 1.23 -3.61
CA MET A 174 14.18 0.87 -4.96
C MET A 174 14.63 -0.59 -4.97
N LEU A 175 14.08 -1.40 -5.88
CA LEU A 175 14.40 -2.83 -6.00
C LEU A 175 14.72 -3.22 -7.43
N ASN A 176 15.68 -4.14 -7.57
CA ASN A 176 15.96 -4.83 -8.83
C ASN A 176 15.37 -6.25 -8.73
N VAL A 177 14.24 -6.46 -9.40
CA VAL A 177 13.45 -7.68 -9.31
C VAL A 177 13.94 -8.68 -10.35
N THR A 178 14.64 -9.72 -9.90
CA THR A 178 15.17 -10.82 -10.75
C THR A 178 14.34 -12.10 -10.66
N LYS A 179 13.47 -12.19 -9.65
CA LYS A 179 12.50 -13.27 -9.37
C LYS A 179 11.29 -12.64 -8.69
N ASP A 180 10.22 -13.39 -8.52
CA ASP A 180 9.07 -12.91 -7.76
C ASP A 180 9.47 -12.54 -6.31
N VAL A 181 9.03 -11.38 -5.84
CA VAL A 181 9.35 -10.85 -4.51
C VAL A 181 8.06 -10.47 -3.80
N ASN A 182 7.86 -10.98 -2.59
CA ASN A 182 6.81 -10.52 -1.70
C ASN A 182 7.32 -9.36 -0.86
N VAL A 183 6.68 -8.21 -1.00
CA VAL A 183 7.02 -6.97 -0.31
C VAL A 183 5.98 -6.71 0.76
N THR A 184 6.43 -6.63 2.01
CA THR A 184 5.59 -6.26 3.16
C THR A 184 5.96 -4.87 3.61
N CYS A 185 4.95 -4.01 3.81
CA CYS A 185 5.09 -2.72 4.46
C CYS A 185 4.22 -2.69 5.72
N SER A 186 4.78 -2.19 6.82
CA SER A 186 4.14 -2.05 8.12
C SER A 186 4.33 -0.64 8.65
N VAL A 187 3.24 -0.02 9.09
CA VAL A 187 3.22 1.29 9.73
C VAL A 187 3.00 1.07 11.22
N GLU A 188 4.03 1.36 12.01
CA GLU A 188 4.09 1.15 13.46
C GLU A 188 3.89 2.48 14.21
N TYR A 189 3.04 2.49 15.24
CA TYR A 189 2.71 3.67 16.03
C TYR A 189 2.16 3.25 17.41
N ASP A 190 2.72 3.80 18.50
CA ASP A 190 2.32 3.52 19.89
C ASP A 190 2.12 2.03 20.24
N GLY A 191 2.92 1.13 19.67
CA GLY A 191 2.82 -0.32 19.87
C GLY A 191 1.78 -1.02 19.00
N PHE A 192 1.04 -0.27 18.17
CA PHE A 192 0.17 -0.80 17.12
C PHE A 192 0.93 -0.89 15.80
N ALA A 193 0.49 -1.78 14.93
CA ALA A 193 1.00 -1.91 13.57
C ALA A 193 -0.16 -2.18 12.59
N LYS A 194 -0.11 -1.53 11.41
CA LYS A 194 -0.94 -1.91 10.27
C LYS A 194 -0.04 -2.25 9.10
N SER A 195 -0.26 -3.42 8.51
CA SER A 195 0.58 -3.94 7.45
C SER A 195 -0.19 -4.35 6.20
N THR A 196 0.47 -4.25 5.06
CA THR A 196 0.01 -4.75 3.76
C THR A 196 1.17 -5.48 3.09
N SER A 197 0.87 -6.51 2.29
CA SER A 197 1.86 -7.19 1.46
C SER A 197 1.44 -7.17 0.00
N LEU A 198 2.42 -7.10 -0.91
CA LEU A 198 2.24 -7.10 -2.36
C LEU A 198 3.25 -8.06 -2.99
N LEU A 199 2.76 -8.99 -3.82
CA LEU A 199 3.60 -9.86 -4.63
C LEU A 199 3.97 -9.15 -5.93
N LEU A 200 5.26 -8.86 -6.11
CA LEU A 200 5.82 -8.37 -7.36
C LEU A 200 6.25 -9.56 -8.21
N LYS A 201 5.72 -9.63 -9.44
CA LYS A 201 6.10 -10.66 -10.40
C LYS A 201 7.17 -10.14 -11.34
N LYS A 202 8.13 -11.00 -11.70
CA LYS A 202 9.04 -10.69 -12.80
C LYS A 202 8.30 -10.75 -14.14
N THR A 203 8.46 -9.72 -14.97
CA THR A 203 7.97 -9.73 -16.36
C THR A 203 8.98 -10.51 -17.22
N ASN A 204 8.58 -11.66 -17.78
CA ASN A 204 9.44 -12.50 -18.63
C ASN A 204 9.25 -12.21 -20.13
N ASN A 205 9.07 -10.95 -20.52
CA ASN A 205 8.85 -10.60 -21.93
C ASN A 205 10.17 -10.37 -22.66
N CYS A 206 10.95 -11.45 -22.82
CA CYS A 206 12.14 -11.43 -23.66
C CYS A 206 11.95 -12.32 -24.87
N ILE A 207 11.60 -11.68 -25.99
CA ILE A 207 11.90 -12.23 -27.30
C ILE A 207 13.39 -11.97 -27.49
N VAL A 208 14.24 -12.94 -27.13
CA VAL A 208 15.66 -12.90 -27.48
C VAL A 208 15.71 -12.84 -29.01
N PRO A 209 16.23 -11.74 -29.62
CA PRO A 209 16.40 -11.71 -31.06
C PRO A 209 17.27 -12.92 -31.44
N PRO A 210 16.87 -13.71 -32.45
CA PRO A 210 17.62 -14.91 -32.81
C PRO A 210 19.07 -14.51 -33.06
N VAL A 211 19.98 -15.11 -32.29
CA VAL A 211 21.42 -14.91 -32.43
C VAL A 211 21.76 -15.16 -33.90
N PRO A 212 22.30 -14.19 -34.66
CA PRO A 212 22.66 -14.43 -36.04
C PRO A 212 23.64 -15.61 -36.07
N PRO A 213 23.46 -16.59 -36.97
CA PRO A 213 24.35 -17.73 -37.04
C PRO A 213 25.79 -17.24 -37.19
N PRO A 214 26.77 -17.90 -36.55
CA PRO A 214 28.16 -17.47 -36.63
C PRO A 214 28.58 -17.40 -38.10
N TYR A 215 29.41 -16.41 -38.44
CA TYR A 215 29.88 -16.14 -39.81
C TYR A 215 30.43 -17.39 -40.52
N ASN A 216 31.00 -18.32 -39.75
CA ASN A 216 31.48 -19.63 -40.21
C ASN A 216 30.37 -20.52 -40.81
N VAL A 217 29.14 -20.47 -40.27
CA VAL A 217 27.99 -21.25 -40.76
C VAL A 217 27.43 -20.63 -42.04
N ILE A 218 27.38 -19.30 -42.11
CA ILE A 218 26.94 -18.57 -43.31
C ILE A 218 27.94 -18.82 -44.45
N THR A 219 29.25 -18.71 -44.18
CA THR A 219 30.30 -18.95 -45.17
C THR A 219 30.34 -20.42 -45.62
N ALA A 220 30.25 -21.39 -44.70
CA ALA A 220 30.17 -22.80 -45.06
C ALA A 220 28.95 -23.12 -45.95
N SER A 221 27.79 -22.55 -45.62
CA SER A 221 26.56 -22.73 -46.42
C SER A 221 26.72 -22.18 -47.84
N ILE A 222 27.32 -20.99 -47.99
CA ILE A 222 27.61 -20.39 -49.30
C ILE A 222 28.61 -21.25 -50.08
N ILE A 223 29.68 -21.75 -49.44
CA ILE A 223 30.68 -22.61 -50.08
C ILE A 223 30.05 -23.92 -50.56
N ILE A 224 29.17 -24.54 -49.77
CA ILE A 224 28.45 -25.77 -50.15
C ILE A 224 27.57 -25.52 -51.38
N VAL A 225 26.85 -24.39 -51.43
CA VAL A 225 26.01 -24.05 -52.59
C VAL A 225 26.85 -23.81 -53.84
N ILE A 226 27.97 -23.08 -53.72
CA ILE A 226 28.87 -22.80 -54.84
C ILE A 226 29.52 -24.09 -55.36
N THR A 227 29.99 -24.96 -54.47
CA THR A 227 30.59 -26.26 -54.85
C THR A 227 29.56 -27.18 -55.52
N PHE A 228 28.31 -27.18 -55.05
CA PHE A 228 27.23 -27.94 -55.68
C PHE A 228 26.89 -27.41 -57.09
N ILE A 229 26.83 -26.08 -57.27
CA ILE A 229 26.63 -25.46 -58.59
C ILE A 229 27.80 -25.76 -59.53
N LEU A 230 29.05 -25.71 -59.04
CA LEU A 230 30.23 -26.10 -59.82
C LEU A 230 30.18 -27.59 -60.20
N ALA A 231 29.78 -28.47 -59.29
CA ALA A 231 29.62 -29.89 -59.60
C ALA A 231 28.54 -30.14 -60.66
N ILE A 232 27.39 -29.46 -60.57
CA ILE A 232 26.32 -29.56 -61.58
C ILE A 232 26.80 -29.04 -62.94
N THR A 233 27.47 -27.88 -62.98
CA THR A 233 27.95 -27.30 -64.24
C THR A 233 29.05 -28.13 -64.88
N LEU A 234 29.94 -28.73 -64.08
CA LEU A 234 30.94 -29.69 -64.56
C LEU A 234 30.28 -30.99 -65.04
N ALA A 235 29.32 -31.54 -64.30
CA ALA A 235 28.56 -32.73 -64.73
C ALA A 235 27.79 -32.46 -66.03
N ALA A 236 27.17 -31.28 -66.19
CA ALA A 236 26.48 -30.89 -67.42
C ALA A 236 27.43 -30.68 -68.62
N ARG A 237 28.72 -30.38 -68.38
CA ARG A 237 29.74 -30.26 -69.43
C ARG A 237 30.45 -31.58 -69.75
N TYR A 238 30.54 -32.50 -68.80
CA TYR A 238 31.25 -33.77 -68.94
C TYR A 238 30.34 -34.98 -69.18
N LEU A 239 29.03 -34.87 -68.94
CA LEU A 239 28.06 -35.84 -69.45
C LEU A 239 27.80 -35.52 -70.94
N PRO A 240 28.14 -36.41 -71.88
CA PRO A 240 27.78 -36.24 -73.27
C PRO A 240 26.26 -36.11 -73.38
N ARG A 241 25.77 -35.13 -74.15
CA ARG A 241 24.39 -35.15 -74.65
C ARG A 241 24.23 -36.44 -75.46
N HIS A 242 23.70 -37.50 -74.85
CA HIS A 242 23.11 -38.59 -75.60
C HIS A 242 21.84 -38.04 -76.28
N VAL A 243 22.04 -37.50 -77.48
CA VAL A 243 20.98 -37.38 -78.48
C VAL A 243 20.58 -38.81 -78.85
N CYS A 244 19.33 -39.19 -78.61
CA CYS A 244 18.73 -40.35 -79.26
C CYS A 244 17.45 -39.87 -79.95
N SER A 245 17.45 -39.96 -81.28
CA SER A 245 16.36 -39.57 -82.18
C SER A 245 15.65 -40.84 -82.69
N HIS A 246 14.30 -40.84 -82.61
CA HIS A 246 13.31 -41.73 -83.29
C HIS A 246 13.29 -43.24 -82.89
N CYS A 247 12.18 -43.98 -82.76
CA CYS A 247 10.80 -43.84 -83.26
C CYS A 247 9.79 -44.86 -82.61
N CYS A 248 8.47 -44.56 -82.71
CA CYS A 248 7.27 -45.45 -82.67
C CYS A 248 6.82 -46.07 -81.31
N LYS A 249 5.54 -46.13 -80.89
CA LYS A 249 4.25 -46.27 -81.61
C LYS A 249 3.03 -45.85 -80.75
N ARG A 250 1.94 -45.50 -81.44
CA ARG A 250 0.57 -45.19 -80.97
C ARG A 250 -0.22 -46.44 -80.56
N GLN A 251 -1.06 -46.36 -79.53
CA GLN A 251 -2.39 -47.01 -79.53
C GLN A 251 -3.35 -46.37 -78.51
N ASP A 252 -4.53 -46.04 -79.03
CA ASP A 252 -5.73 -45.53 -78.36
C ASP A 252 -6.41 -46.61 -77.50
N SER A 253 -7.13 -46.23 -76.44
CA SER A 253 -8.57 -46.55 -76.23
C SER A 253 -9.11 -46.10 -74.87
N VAL A 254 -10.23 -45.35 -74.93
CA VAL A 254 -11.50 -45.50 -74.19
C VAL A 254 -11.40 -45.57 -72.65
N GLY A 255 -11.96 -44.68 -71.84
CA GLY A 255 -13.15 -43.84 -71.95
C GLY A 255 -13.98 -43.99 -70.66
N VAL A 256 -14.90 -43.03 -70.42
CA VAL A 256 -16.03 -43.09 -69.46
C VAL A 256 -15.63 -42.75 -68.01
N LYS A 257 -16.18 -41.75 -67.29
CA LYS A 257 -17.36 -40.86 -67.44
C LYS A 257 -17.17 -39.63 -66.51
N GLU A 258 -17.41 -38.42 -67.01
CA GLU A 258 -18.61 -37.57 -66.78
C GLU A 258 -18.79 -37.07 -65.34
N SER A 259 -18.61 -35.76 -65.09
CA SER A 259 -19.57 -34.65 -65.31
C SER A 259 -20.49 -34.47 -64.09
N MET A 260 -20.42 -33.36 -63.35
CA MET A 260 -20.81 -31.97 -63.70
C MET A 260 -22.15 -31.63 -63.06
N LYS A 261 -22.16 -30.63 -62.17
CA LYS A 261 -23.02 -29.42 -62.22
C LYS A 261 -23.17 -28.74 -60.85
N ALA A 262 -22.71 -27.50 -60.79
CA ALA A 262 -23.52 -26.40 -60.24
C ALA A 262 -24.60 -26.04 -61.30
N PRO A 263 -25.67 -25.24 -61.06
CA PRO A 263 -25.73 -24.09 -60.15
C PRO A 263 -27.11 -23.85 -59.48
N VAL A 264 -27.25 -22.77 -58.70
CA VAL A 264 -28.24 -21.67 -58.91
C VAL A 264 -28.59 -20.93 -57.60
N SER A 265 -28.40 -19.62 -57.70
CA SER A 265 -29.00 -18.48 -57.00
C SER A 265 -30.42 -18.66 -56.44
N SER A 266 -30.72 -18.12 -55.25
CA SER A 266 -31.46 -16.84 -55.11
C SER A 266 -32.09 -16.63 -53.73
N LYS A 267 -32.10 -15.35 -53.33
CA LYS A 267 -33.08 -14.61 -52.50
C LYS A 267 -33.31 -15.00 -51.03
N GLY A 268 -33.24 -13.96 -50.19
CA GLY A 268 -34.39 -13.58 -49.37
C GLY A 268 -34.16 -13.39 -47.87
N THR A 269 -33.83 -12.15 -47.50
CA THR A 269 -34.45 -11.32 -46.43
C THR A 269 -34.64 -11.82 -44.99
N ALA A 270 -34.36 -10.86 -44.08
CA ALA A 270 -35.09 -10.48 -42.86
C ALA A 270 -34.67 -11.07 -41.51
N GLU A 271 -34.09 -10.15 -40.70
CA GLU A 271 -34.44 -9.81 -39.31
C GLU A 271 -35.08 -10.89 -38.42
N THR A 272 -34.50 -11.15 -37.24
CA THR A 272 -35.18 -10.82 -35.97
C THR A 272 -34.21 -10.75 -34.79
N SER A 273 -34.59 -9.85 -33.88
CA SER A 273 -34.08 -9.53 -32.54
C SER A 273 -34.30 -10.66 -31.50
N SER A 274 -33.86 -10.38 -30.27
CA SER A 274 -34.03 -11.08 -28.97
C SER A 274 -32.80 -11.92 -28.55
N VAL A 275 -32.21 -11.78 -27.36
CA VAL A 275 -32.60 -11.17 -26.07
C VAL A 275 -31.37 -10.50 -25.45
#